data_AF-F0Y8S4-F1
#
_entry.id   AF-F0Y8S4-F1
#
_cell.length_a   1.000
_cell.length_b   1.000
_cell.length_c   1.000
_cell.angle_alpha   90.00
_cell.angle_beta   90.00
_cell.angle_gamma   90.00
#
_symmetry.space_group_name_H-M   'P 1'
#
loop_
_entity.id
_entity.type
_entity.pdbx_description
1 polymer ?
#
loop_
_entity_poly.entity_id
_entity_poly.type
_entity_poly.pdbx_seq_one_letter_code
_entity_poly.pdbx_strand_id
1 'polypeptide(L)'
;MAGAKGLKLLVLAQAVAWAAAFKQLGNLKMPNLGNVAKDMEAKAKFGAPAAPNLVVVTGTSSGLGRKTARALVRTGQYHVVGAVRDLEKMDVVAEIEDFDRSCFTAMEVELNSFASVRKFVADLDGFRLNKPVDRLICNAGIYQPSLPHAKWSEDGHEQTMQVNYLSHFLLVSLLMEDMARAPDPRIVLVGSVTGNDNTVGGGGVYPIADLKDLDGLKAGFKNPVSMIDGYNFIGAKAYKDSKLCLMMLSNMLHDKYHKQTGIVFSSIYPGCIAESPLFREKRPWFRKYFPVFMKYITGGFVGEEEAGQRLFQVAHDPRCAKSGVYWGWNGGPREGRGAEALEKGGQIAGAGGAGGGWDSIFENDQSDKVLDVEKAATLWKYSSIVTGAEWPEANQPKSPCPTLKVIGAVTDFMNAKEEAKRMGDQPGMVAGKGIVVTGAVAKAADTVLDKTVFRLLRLAQRLLLGKMPDAATDGSFQATEARRRTGGLLGIFRRCPIRADRRIHHFYEREEAKLRIREELELELRAKIQDQNADRTADDDAAALDDGAALEDAAASAAVEA
;
A
#
# COMPACT_ATOMS: atom_id res chain seq x y z
N MET A 1 56.44 37.44 -13.86
CA MET A 1 55.47 36.52 -14.52
C MET A 1 54.24 36.18 -13.66
N ALA A 2 53.81 37.03 -12.71
CA ALA A 2 52.66 36.73 -11.83
C ALA A 2 51.32 37.40 -12.23
N GLY A 3 51.35 38.50 -12.99
CA GLY A 3 50.13 39.27 -13.33
C GLY A 3 49.25 38.66 -14.44
N ALA A 4 49.85 37.98 -15.42
CA ALA A 4 49.10 37.49 -16.59
C ALA A 4 48.25 36.24 -16.32
N LYS A 5 48.56 35.46 -15.27
CA LYS A 5 47.80 34.26 -14.89
C LYS A 5 46.55 34.60 -14.08
N GLY A 6 46.62 35.62 -13.22
CA GLY A 6 45.47 36.09 -12.43
C GLY A 6 44.36 36.71 -13.30
N LEU A 7 44.73 37.51 -14.29
CA LEU A 7 43.77 38.15 -15.20
C LEU A 7 43.04 37.11 -16.09
N LYS A 8 43.74 36.09 -16.57
CA LYS A 8 43.13 34.99 -17.34
C LYS A 8 42.15 34.17 -16.51
N LEU A 9 42.44 33.94 -15.23
CA LEU A 9 41.55 33.20 -14.33
C LEU A 9 40.27 34.01 -14.00
N LEU A 10 40.40 35.33 -13.85
CA LEU A 10 39.27 36.22 -13.58
C LEU A 10 38.32 36.34 -14.79
N VAL A 11 38.88 36.47 -15.99
CA VAL A 11 38.10 36.52 -17.25
C VAL A 11 37.41 35.18 -17.51
N LEU A 12 38.07 34.05 -17.23
CA LEU A 12 37.46 32.72 -17.36
C LEU A 12 36.32 32.52 -16.34
N ALA A 13 36.51 32.97 -15.10
CA ALA A 13 35.49 32.89 -14.06
C ALA A 13 34.25 33.75 -14.38
N GLN A 14 34.45 34.95 -14.92
CA GLN A 14 33.34 35.78 -15.41
C GLN A 14 32.64 35.13 -16.62
N ALA A 15 33.38 34.63 -17.61
CA ALA A 15 32.78 33.96 -18.76
C ALA A 15 31.95 32.72 -18.36
N VAL A 16 32.40 31.94 -17.38
CA VAL A 16 31.66 30.79 -16.84
C VAL A 16 30.43 31.24 -16.06
N ALA A 17 30.50 32.32 -15.29
CA ALA A 17 29.35 32.89 -14.58
C ALA A 17 28.27 33.41 -15.55
N TRP A 18 28.68 34.08 -16.64
CA TRP A 18 27.77 34.54 -17.68
C TRP A 18 27.16 33.38 -18.48
N ALA A 19 27.94 32.34 -18.80
CA ALA A 19 27.42 31.13 -19.44
C ALA A 19 26.45 30.34 -18.55
N ALA A 20 26.71 30.28 -17.24
CA ALA A 20 25.79 29.69 -16.27
C ALA A 20 24.50 30.50 -16.12
N ALA A 21 24.59 31.84 -16.10
CA ALA A 21 23.44 32.73 -16.07
C ALA A 21 22.59 32.63 -17.35
N PHE A 22 23.21 32.55 -18.53
CA PHE A 22 22.50 32.33 -19.80
C PHE A 22 21.87 30.93 -19.90
N LYS A 23 22.50 29.90 -19.32
CA LYS A 23 21.93 28.55 -19.24
C LYS A 23 20.75 28.48 -18.26
N GLN A 24 20.75 29.28 -17.20
CA GLN A 24 19.60 29.48 -16.31
C GLN A 24 18.47 30.25 -16.99
N LEU A 25 18.78 31.24 -17.83
CA LEU A 25 17.81 31.97 -18.64
C LEU A 25 17.21 31.12 -19.77
N GLY A 26 17.96 30.16 -20.32
CA GLY A 26 17.44 29.22 -21.34
C GLY A 26 16.45 28.18 -20.80
N ASN A 27 16.42 27.96 -19.47
CA ASN A 27 15.47 27.08 -18.79
C ASN A 27 14.24 27.81 -18.24
N LEU A 28 14.14 29.14 -18.41
CA LEU A 28 12.89 29.87 -18.21
C LEU A 28 11.96 29.53 -19.38
N LYS A 29 11.18 28.46 -19.23
CA LYS A 29 9.98 28.25 -20.06
C LYS A 29 9.15 29.52 -19.93
N MET A 30 9.05 30.31 -21.00
CA MET A 30 8.15 31.46 -21.02
C MET A 30 6.76 30.98 -20.56
N PRO A 31 6.12 31.66 -19.60
CA PRO A 31 4.78 31.29 -19.17
C PRO A 31 3.89 31.24 -20.39
N ASN A 32 3.30 30.07 -20.67
CA ASN A 32 2.30 29.96 -21.71
C ASN A 32 1.19 30.97 -21.36
N LEU A 33 0.98 31.98 -22.21
CA LEU A 33 -0.01 33.04 -21.96
C LEU A 33 -1.40 32.48 -21.68
N GLY A 34 -1.74 31.33 -22.28
CA GLY A 34 -2.98 30.61 -21.98
C GLY A 34 -3.02 30.04 -20.56
N ASN A 35 -1.91 29.56 -20.02
CA ASN A 35 -1.84 29.09 -18.64
C ASN A 35 -1.90 30.27 -17.65
N VAL A 36 -1.27 31.39 -17.96
CA VAL A 36 -1.36 32.60 -17.12
C VAL A 36 -2.78 33.13 -17.06
N ALA A 37 -3.49 33.18 -18.20
CA ALA A 37 -4.90 33.58 -18.25
C ALA A 37 -5.78 32.64 -17.40
N LYS A 38 -5.61 31.32 -17.56
CA LYS A 38 -6.31 30.31 -16.74
C LYS A 38 -6.01 30.43 -15.24
N ASP A 39 -4.77 30.77 -14.86
CA ASP A 39 -4.40 30.99 -13.46
C ASP A 39 -5.13 32.22 -12.88
N MET A 40 -5.25 33.29 -13.67
CA MET A 40 -5.96 34.50 -13.27
C MET A 40 -7.47 34.25 -13.15
N GLU A 41 -8.06 33.54 -14.12
CA GLU A 41 -9.47 33.15 -14.10
C GLU A 41 -9.79 32.19 -12.94
N ALA A 42 -8.90 31.23 -12.66
CA ALA A 42 -9.05 30.33 -11.51
C ALA A 42 -9.03 31.12 -10.19
N LYS A 43 -8.11 32.09 -10.04
CA LYS A 43 -8.07 32.98 -8.87
C LYS A 43 -9.30 33.88 -8.78
N ALA A 44 -9.89 34.30 -9.89
CA ALA A 44 -11.12 35.08 -9.89
C ALA A 44 -12.32 34.22 -9.47
N LYS A 45 -12.40 32.97 -9.95
CA LYS A 45 -13.51 32.05 -9.69
C LYS A 45 -13.49 31.48 -8.27
N PHE A 46 -12.32 31.10 -7.77
CA PHE A 46 -12.17 30.49 -6.45
C PHE A 46 -11.61 31.45 -5.39
N GLY A 47 -11.23 32.68 -5.74
CA GLY A 47 -10.59 33.64 -4.84
C GLY A 47 -9.07 33.48 -4.71
N ALA A 48 -8.42 34.37 -3.96
CA ALA A 48 -6.99 34.32 -3.59
C ALA A 48 -6.83 34.66 -2.09
N PRO A 49 -5.69 34.39 -1.44
CA PRO A 49 -5.09 33.09 -1.09
C PRO A 49 -5.93 32.25 -0.08
N ALA A 50 -7.13 32.71 0.30
CA ALA A 50 -8.12 31.95 1.07
C ALA A 50 -9.08 31.15 0.17
N ALA A 51 -8.63 30.76 -1.03
CA ALA A 51 -9.45 30.04 -1.99
C ALA A 51 -9.81 28.66 -1.44
N PRO A 52 -11.08 28.22 -1.54
CA PRO A 52 -11.48 26.93 -0.99
C PRO A 52 -10.74 25.81 -1.71
N ASN A 53 -10.33 24.79 -0.98
CA ASN A 53 -9.68 23.59 -1.51
C ASN A 53 -10.66 22.85 -2.44
N LEU A 54 -10.20 22.40 -3.61
CA LEU A 54 -11.06 21.70 -4.56
C LEU A 54 -11.13 20.20 -4.20
N VAL A 55 -12.34 19.69 -3.99
CA VAL A 55 -12.58 18.30 -3.60
C VAL A 55 -13.47 17.62 -4.61
N VAL A 56 -13.05 16.47 -5.12
CA VAL A 56 -13.88 15.59 -5.94
C VAL A 56 -14.36 14.43 -5.08
N VAL A 57 -15.67 14.20 -5.02
CA VAL A 57 -16.27 13.06 -4.32
C VAL A 57 -17.14 12.28 -5.29
N THR A 58 -16.83 10.99 -5.50
CA THR A 58 -17.67 10.13 -6.33
C THR A 58 -18.87 9.61 -5.53
N GLY A 59 -20.07 9.63 -6.11
CA GLY A 59 -21.28 9.06 -5.52
C GLY A 59 -21.88 9.88 -4.38
N THR A 60 -22.08 11.19 -4.58
CA THR A 60 -22.65 12.11 -3.58
C THR A 60 -24.18 12.18 -3.54
N SER A 61 -24.89 11.46 -4.40
CA SER A 61 -26.37 11.52 -4.46
C SER A 61 -27.10 10.64 -3.44
N SER A 62 -26.39 9.92 -2.57
CA SER A 62 -26.98 9.11 -1.49
C SER A 62 -25.96 8.69 -0.44
N GLY A 63 -26.46 8.27 0.74
CA GLY A 63 -25.69 7.57 1.75
C GLY A 63 -24.44 8.33 2.22
N LEU A 64 -23.36 7.56 2.39
CA LEU A 64 -22.05 8.04 2.85
C LEU A 64 -21.57 9.28 2.10
N GLY A 65 -21.52 9.23 0.76
CA GLY A 65 -21.01 10.31 -0.07
C GLY A 65 -21.82 11.61 0.06
N ARG A 66 -23.15 11.51 0.18
CA ARG A 66 -24.03 12.67 0.43
C ARG A 66 -23.69 13.36 1.74
N LYS A 67 -23.55 12.58 2.82
CA LYS A 67 -23.25 13.10 4.15
C LYS A 67 -21.83 13.66 4.26
N THR A 68 -20.86 13.06 3.56
CA THR A 68 -19.51 13.60 3.45
C THR A 68 -19.48 14.92 2.67
N ALA A 69 -20.19 15.01 1.53
CA ALA A 69 -20.27 16.25 0.76
C ALA A 69 -20.85 17.39 1.60
N ARG A 70 -21.93 17.11 2.35
CA ARG A 70 -22.52 18.05 3.30
C ARG A 70 -21.52 18.54 4.35
N ALA A 71 -20.77 17.62 4.96
CA ALA A 71 -19.77 17.98 5.96
C ALA A 71 -18.65 18.86 5.38
N LEU A 72 -18.17 18.54 4.18
CA LEU A 72 -17.14 19.32 3.47
C LEU A 72 -17.63 20.74 3.15
N VAL A 73 -18.81 20.86 2.52
CA VAL A 73 -19.41 22.15 2.15
C VAL A 73 -19.58 23.06 3.36
N ARG A 74 -20.05 22.51 4.50
CA ARG A 74 -20.30 23.27 5.73
C ARG A 74 -19.05 23.86 6.38
N THR A 75 -17.86 23.39 6.04
CA THR A 75 -16.63 23.98 6.59
C THR A 75 -16.33 25.36 6.00
N GLY A 76 -16.89 25.69 4.82
CA GLY A 76 -16.53 26.88 4.04
C GLY A 76 -15.11 26.85 3.46
N GLN A 77 -14.34 25.78 3.69
CA GLN A 77 -12.96 25.64 3.23
C GLN A 77 -12.84 24.85 1.91
N TYR A 78 -13.94 24.27 1.43
CA TYR A 78 -13.94 23.37 0.28
C TYR A 78 -14.93 23.80 -0.80
N HIS A 79 -14.50 23.67 -2.05
CA HIS A 79 -15.39 23.61 -3.20
C HIS A 79 -15.57 22.14 -3.56
N VAL A 80 -16.78 21.61 -3.39
CA VAL A 80 -17.07 20.19 -3.58
C VAL A 80 -17.65 19.96 -4.98
N VAL A 81 -16.93 19.19 -5.78
CA VAL A 81 -17.42 18.59 -7.02
C VAL A 81 -18.07 17.26 -6.69
N GLY A 82 -19.40 17.23 -6.70
CA GLY A 82 -20.20 16.02 -6.51
C GLY A 82 -20.29 15.25 -7.82
N ALA A 83 -19.45 14.24 -7.99
CA ALA A 83 -19.37 13.45 -9.20
C ALA A 83 -20.38 12.28 -9.14
N VAL A 84 -21.42 12.32 -9.98
CA VAL A 84 -22.58 11.43 -9.90
C VAL A 84 -23.07 11.04 -11.29
N ARG A 85 -23.72 9.88 -11.41
CA ARG A 85 -24.32 9.43 -12.68
C ARG A 85 -25.64 10.12 -13.06
N ASP A 86 -26.33 10.70 -12.07
CA ASP A 86 -27.70 11.21 -12.20
C ASP A 86 -27.72 12.61 -11.60
N LEU A 87 -27.69 13.62 -12.49
CA LEU A 87 -27.65 15.03 -12.12
C LEU A 87 -28.98 15.50 -11.55
N GLU A 88 -30.11 15.05 -12.09
CA GLU A 88 -31.44 15.44 -11.61
C GLU A 88 -31.63 15.01 -10.15
N LYS A 89 -31.26 13.77 -9.82
CA LYS A 89 -31.27 13.29 -8.44
C LYS A 89 -30.33 14.12 -7.55
N MET A 90 -29.18 14.54 -8.06
CA MET A 90 -28.22 15.33 -7.29
C MET A 90 -28.68 16.76 -7.06
N ASP A 91 -29.39 17.37 -8.01
CA ASP A 91 -30.01 18.68 -7.82
C ASP A 91 -31.04 18.64 -6.67
N VAL A 92 -31.90 17.62 -6.64
CA VAL A 92 -32.84 17.42 -5.52
C VAL A 92 -32.09 17.20 -4.19
N VAL A 93 -31.00 16.44 -4.19
CA VAL A 93 -30.19 16.24 -2.98
C VAL A 93 -29.52 17.53 -2.53
N ALA A 94 -29.02 18.34 -3.46
CA ALA A 94 -28.40 19.62 -3.16
C ALA A 94 -29.40 20.60 -2.54
N GLU A 95 -30.66 20.61 -3.01
CA GLU A 95 -31.75 21.38 -2.40
C GLU A 95 -32.08 20.88 -0.98
N ILE A 96 -32.22 19.56 -0.79
CA ILE A 96 -32.56 18.99 0.53
C ILE A 96 -31.44 19.25 1.56
N GLU A 97 -30.18 19.20 1.15
CA GLU A 97 -29.04 19.43 2.04
C GLU A 97 -28.64 20.92 2.14
N ASP A 98 -29.33 21.80 1.42
CA ASP A 98 -29.06 23.24 1.35
C ASP A 98 -27.61 23.55 0.93
N PHE A 99 -27.16 22.91 -0.16
CA PHE A 99 -25.84 23.14 -0.72
C PHE A 99 -25.79 24.49 -1.45
N ASP A 100 -24.95 25.39 -0.95
CA ASP A 100 -24.64 26.62 -1.66
C ASP A 100 -23.91 26.29 -2.97
N ARG A 101 -24.50 26.70 -4.10
CA ARG A 101 -23.92 26.50 -5.44
C ARG A 101 -22.62 27.28 -5.65
N SER A 102 -22.28 28.23 -4.77
CA SER A 102 -20.98 28.90 -4.77
C SER A 102 -19.82 27.97 -4.36
N CYS A 103 -20.11 26.93 -3.56
CA CYS A 103 -19.10 26.00 -3.03
C CYS A 103 -19.43 24.52 -3.33
N PHE A 104 -20.49 24.25 -4.09
CA PHE A 104 -20.84 22.92 -4.58
C PHE A 104 -21.13 22.93 -6.09
N THR A 105 -20.64 21.94 -6.81
CA THR A 105 -20.94 21.74 -8.23
C THR A 105 -21.20 20.27 -8.50
N ALA A 106 -22.39 19.93 -9.00
CA ALA A 106 -22.69 18.60 -9.50
C ALA A 106 -22.04 18.42 -10.88
N MET A 107 -21.42 17.26 -11.12
CA MET A 107 -20.86 16.90 -12.41
C MET A 107 -21.17 15.44 -12.73
N GLU A 108 -21.43 15.18 -14.01
CA GLU A 108 -21.80 13.85 -14.47
C GLU A 108 -20.58 12.93 -14.54
N VAL A 109 -20.68 11.74 -13.95
CA VAL A 109 -19.77 10.63 -14.22
C VAL A 109 -20.52 9.30 -14.07
N GLU A 110 -20.50 8.49 -15.13
CA GLU A 110 -20.94 7.11 -15.11
C GLU A 110 -19.72 6.20 -15.01
N LEU A 111 -19.46 5.69 -13.80
CA LEU A 111 -18.34 4.80 -13.53
C LEU A 111 -18.49 3.43 -14.22
N ASN A 112 -19.63 3.14 -14.82
CA ASN A 112 -19.82 1.97 -15.68
C ASN A 112 -19.26 2.16 -17.11
N SER A 113 -18.56 3.27 -17.39
CA SER A 113 -18.02 3.64 -18.70
C SER A 113 -16.69 4.39 -18.59
N PHE A 114 -15.60 3.85 -19.14
CA PHE A 114 -14.29 4.55 -19.15
C PHE A 114 -14.33 5.84 -19.96
N ALA A 115 -15.14 5.87 -21.03
CA ALA A 115 -15.36 7.09 -21.81
C ALA A 115 -15.99 8.20 -20.96
N SER A 116 -16.98 7.86 -20.13
CA SER A 116 -17.59 8.81 -19.19
C SER A 116 -16.59 9.32 -18.15
N VAL A 117 -15.72 8.46 -17.61
CA VAL A 117 -14.65 8.88 -16.68
C VAL A 117 -13.70 9.88 -17.33
N ARG A 118 -13.26 9.63 -18.57
CA ARG A 118 -12.38 10.56 -19.29
C ARG A 118 -13.08 11.88 -19.62
N LYS A 119 -14.36 11.84 -20.01
CA LYS A 119 -15.18 13.03 -20.22
C LYS A 119 -15.32 13.84 -18.93
N PHE A 120 -15.60 13.19 -17.81
CA PHE A 120 -15.69 13.85 -16.49
C PHE A 120 -14.40 14.62 -16.16
N VAL A 121 -13.23 14.01 -16.37
CA VAL A 121 -11.94 14.69 -16.12
C VAL A 121 -11.76 15.90 -17.05
N ALA A 122 -12.14 15.78 -18.34
CA ALA A 122 -12.08 16.90 -19.27
C ALA A 122 -13.04 18.05 -18.88
N ASP A 123 -14.26 17.72 -18.46
CA ASP A 123 -15.24 18.70 -17.97
C ASP A 123 -14.75 19.37 -16.68
N LEU A 124 -14.16 18.58 -15.78
CA LEU A 124 -13.54 19.06 -14.53
C LEU A 124 -12.38 20.01 -14.82
N ASP A 125 -11.51 19.69 -15.80
CA ASP A 125 -10.41 20.55 -16.24
C ASP A 125 -10.91 21.88 -16.80
N GLY A 126 -11.97 21.85 -17.61
CA GLY A 126 -12.63 23.06 -18.10
C GLY A 126 -13.20 23.91 -16.96
N PHE A 127 -13.79 23.26 -15.95
CA PHE A 127 -14.38 23.94 -14.80
C PHE A 127 -13.34 24.55 -13.86
N ARG A 128 -12.29 23.80 -13.50
CA ARG A 128 -11.30 24.19 -12.49
C ARG A 128 -10.18 25.05 -13.07
N LEU A 129 -10.06 25.09 -14.40
CA LEU A 129 -8.99 25.76 -15.12
C LEU A 129 -7.63 25.21 -14.65
N ASN A 130 -6.82 25.99 -13.94
CA ASN A 130 -5.52 25.56 -13.43
C ASN A 130 -5.50 25.26 -11.92
N LYS A 131 -6.63 25.40 -11.21
CA LYS A 131 -6.69 25.08 -9.78
C LYS A 131 -6.50 23.57 -9.59
N PRO A 132 -5.52 23.13 -8.79
CA PRO A 132 -5.29 21.71 -8.56
C PRO A 132 -6.41 21.11 -7.72
N VAL A 133 -6.64 19.80 -7.88
CA VAL A 133 -7.53 19.04 -6.99
C VAL A 133 -6.79 18.73 -5.69
N ASP A 134 -7.32 19.19 -4.56
CA ASP A 134 -6.73 18.99 -3.23
C ASP A 134 -7.15 17.65 -2.62
N ARG A 135 -8.35 17.17 -2.95
CA ARG A 135 -8.90 15.91 -2.42
C ARG A 135 -9.62 15.14 -3.51
N LEU A 136 -9.35 13.84 -3.60
CA LEU A 136 -10.12 12.89 -4.39
C LEU A 136 -10.63 11.78 -3.47
N ILE A 137 -11.95 11.68 -3.35
CA ILE A 137 -12.63 10.68 -2.54
C ILE A 137 -13.34 9.69 -3.46
N CYS A 138 -12.73 8.51 -3.62
CA CYS A 138 -13.29 7.40 -4.37
C CYS A 138 -14.28 6.63 -3.47
N ASN A 139 -15.51 7.14 -3.38
CA ASN A 139 -16.55 6.63 -2.49
C ASN A 139 -17.60 5.77 -3.21
N ALA A 140 -17.92 6.09 -4.46
CA ALA A 140 -18.99 5.41 -5.19
C ALA A 140 -18.81 3.89 -5.19
N GLY A 141 -19.92 3.18 -5.13
CA GLY A 141 -19.89 1.74 -5.28
C GLY A 141 -21.27 1.13 -5.34
N ILE A 142 -21.34 -0.03 -5.97
CA ILE A 142 -22.53 -0.85 -6.07
C ILE A 142 -22.28 -2.19 -5.39
N TYR A 143 -23.35 -2.79 -4.88
CA TYR A 143 -23.34 -4.12 -4.27
C TYR A 143 -24.59 -4.85 -4.69
N GLN A 144 -24.42 -5.93 -5.47
CA GLN A 144 -25.53 -6.69 -6.05
C GLN A 144 -25.41 -8.19 -5.75
N PRO A 145 -25.53 -8.59 -4.47
CA PRO A 145 -25.23 -9.95 -4.03
C PRO A 145 -26.22 -11.00 -4.52
N SER A 146 -27.42 -10.59 -4.94
CA SER A 146 -28.49 -11.50 -5.39
C SER A 146 -28.46 -11.79 -6.88
N LEU A 147 -27.52 -11.22 -7.64
CA LEU A 147 -27.46 -11.47 -9.07
C LEU A 147 -27.07 -12.93 -9.36
N PRO A 148 -27.87 -13.66 -10.17
CA PRO A 148 -27.55 -15.03 -10.55
C PRO A 148 -26.44 -15.09 -11.60
N HIS A 149 -26.25 -14.02 -12.38
CA HIS A 149 -25.28 -13.92 -13.47
C HIS A 149 -24.65 -12.53 -13.48
N ALA A 150 -23.44 -12.45 -14.06
CA ALA A 150 -22.72 -11.20 -14.19
C ALA A 150 -23.49 -10.20 -15.05
N LYS A 151 -23.49 -8.92 -14.62
CA LYS A 151 -23.88 -7.80 -15.46
C LYS A 151 -22.64 -7.20 -16.07
N TRP A 152 -22.77 -6.71 -17.30
CA TRP A 152 -21.67 -6.15 -18.06
C TRP A 152 -21.77 -4.63 -18.11
N SER A 153 -20.62 -3.98 -18.00
CA SER A 153 -20.45 -2.56 -18.23
C SER A 153 -20.51 -2.20 -19.72
N GLU A 154 -20.48 -0.91 -20.04
CA GLU A 154 -20.38 -0.45 -21.43
C GLU A 154 -19.08 -0.90 -22.10
N ASP A 155 -18.01 -1.04 -21.32
CA ASP A 155 -16.69 -1.51 -21.80
C ASP A 155 -16.59 -3.05 -21.87
N GLY A 156 -17.62 -3.76 -21.38
CA GLY A 156 -17.71 -5.23 -21.41
C GLY A 156 -17.01 -5.94 -20.26
N HIS A 157 -16.79 -5.26 -19.13
CA HIS A 157 -16.26 -5.83 -17.88
C HIS A 157 -17.39 -6.13 -16.90
N GLU A 158 -17.16 -6.96 -15.88
CA GLU A 158 -18.17 -7.16 -14.84
C GLU A 158 -18.45 -5.84 -14.10
N GLN A 159 -19.74 -5.51 -13.98
CA GLN A 159 -20.23 -4.20 -13.58
C GLN A 159 -19.74 -3.77 -12.18
N THR A 160 -19.74 -4.67 -11.20
CA THR A 160 -19.31 -4.36 -9.82
C THR A 160 -17.82 -4.01 -9.78
N MET A 161 -16.99 -4.83 -10.40
CA MET A 161 -15.55 -4.62 -10.51
C MET A 161 -15.21 -3.34 -11.27
N GLN A 162 -15.94 -3.05 -12.35
CA GLN A 162 -15.71 -1.82 -13.09
C GLN A 162 -16.06 -0.58 -12.27
N VAL A 163 -17.29 -0.50 -11.77
CA VAL A 163 -17.78 0.69 -11.03
C VAL A 163 -16.96 0.92 -9.76
N ASN A 164 -16.70 -0.13 -8.99
CA ASN A 164 -16.05 0.01 -7.69
C ASN A 164 -14.54 0.21 -7.81
N TYR A 165 -13.88 -0.47 -8.75
CA TYR A 165 -12.42 -0.55 -8.81
C TYR A 165 -11.82 0.01 -10.11
N LEU A 166 -12.12 -0.55 -11.28
CA LEU A 166 -11.41 -0.19 -12.52
C LEU A 166 -11.59 1.28 -12.92
N SER A 167 -12.80 1.81 -12.77
CA SER A 167 -13.07 3.22 -13.10
C SER A 167 -12.47 4.19 -12.09
N HIS A 168 -12.37 3.81 -10.80
CA HIS A 168 -11.61 4.59 -9.83
C HIS A 168 -10.10 4.49 -10.07
N PHE A 169 -9.58 3.34 -10.50
CA PHE A 169 -8.20 3.16 -10.90
C PHE A 169 -7.84 4.11 -12.04
N LEU A 170 -8.67 4.18 -13.08
CA LEU A 170 -8.52 5.12 -14.20
C LEU A 170 -8.66 6.58 -13.74
N LEU A 171 -9.68 6.89 -12.93
CA LEU A 171 -9.91 8.25 -12.45
C LEU A 171 -8.71 8.78 -11.65
N VAL A 172 -8.15 7.94 -10.77
CA VAL A 172 -6.94 8.28 -10.01
C VAL A 172 -5.80 8.58 -10.98
N SER A 173 -5.52 7.69 -11.94
CA SER A 173 -4.40 7.86 -12.86
C SER A 173 -4.46 9.19 -13.63
N LEU A 174 -5.66 9.59 -14.07
CA LEU A 174 -5.90 10.83 -14.80
C LEU A 174 -5.68 12.09 -13.94
N LEU A 175 -5.90 12.02 -12.63
CA LEU A 175 -5.78 13.16 -11.72
C LEU A 175 -4.44 13.23 -10.97
N MET A 176 -3.60 12.19 -11.06
CA MET A 176 -2.33 12.07 -10.31
C MET A 176 -1.39 13.27 -10.49
N GLU A 177 -1.11 13.65 -11.74
CA GLU A 177 -0.18 14.77 -12.03
C GLU A 177 -0.74 16.11 -11.54
N ASP A 178 -2.06 16.25 -11.58
CA ASP A 178 -2.73 17.46 -11.14
C ASP A 178 -2.68 17.64 -9.63
N MET A 179 -3.05 16.58 -8.92
CA MET A 179 -3.06 16.56 -7.47
C MET A 179 -1.67 16.78 -6.88
N ALA A 180 -0.61 16.34 -7.56
CA ALA A 180 0.78 16.57 -7.11
C ALA A 180 1.15 18.06 -7.03
N ARG A 181 0.37 18.98 -7.63
CA ARG A 181 0.58 20.43 -7.50
C ARG A 181 -0.10 21.05 -6.28
N ALA A 182 -1.01 20.33 -5.62
CA ALA A 182 -1.70 20.82 -4.43
C ALA A 182 -0.77 20.81 -3.20
N PRO A 183 -0.94 21.73 -2.22
CA PRO A 183 -0.07 21.79 -1.04
C PRO A 183 -0.21 20.61 -0.07
N ASP A 184 -1.41 20.04 0.08
CA ASP A 184 -1.70 18.88 0.93
C ASP A 184 -2.65 17.93 0.17
N PRO A 185 -2.22 17.26 -0.90
CA PRO A 185 -3.12 16.45 -1.71
C PRO A 185 -3.45 15.12 -1.02
N ARG A 186 -4.73 14.73 -1.02
CA ARG A 186 -5.14 13.42 -0.46
C ARG A 186 -6.06 12.65 -1.38
N ILE A 187 -5.76 11.37 -1.57
CA ILE A 187 -6.60 10.39 -2.26
C ILE A 187 -7.09 9.38 -1.23
N VAL A 188 -8.41 9.34 -1.05
CA VAL A 188 -9.09 8.47 -0.09
C VAL A 188 -9.92 7.44 -0.84
N LEU A 189 -9.60 6.16 -0.66
CA LEU A 189 -10.32 5.04 -1.27
C LEU A 189 -11.23 4.38 -0.23
N VAL A 190 -12.55 4.41 -0.46
CA VAL A 190 -13.51 3.81 0.47
C VAL A 190 -13.49 2.28 0.31
N GLY A 191 -12.76 1.64 1.21
CA GLY A 191 -12.63 0.19 1.32
C GLY A 191 -13.83 -0.45 1.99
N SER A 192 -13.60 -1.60 2.61
CA SER A 192 -14.59 -2.29 3.43
C SER A 192 -13.89 -3.27 4.35
N VAL A 193 -14.45 -3.50 5.54
CA VAL A 193 -14.09 -4.63 6.40
C VAL A 193 -14.07 -5.97 5.63
N THR A 194 -14.91 -6.11 4.60
CA THR A 194 -15.00 -7.33 3.79
C THR A 194 -13.83 -7.55 2.82
N GLY A 195 -13.03 -6.51 2.55
CA GLY A 195 -11.78 -6.61 1.81
C GLY A 195 -10.58 -6.95 2.68
N ASN A 196 -10.77 -7.05 4.01
CA ASN A 196 -9.71 -7.29 4.99
C ASN A 196 -10.04 -8.54 5.81
N ASP A 197 -9.48 -9.68 5.43
CA ASP A 197 -9.89 -10.99 5.96
C ASP A 197 -9.35 -11.34 7.35
N ASN A 198 -8.48 -10.50 7.93
CA ASN A 198 -8.10 -10.55 9.35
C ASN A 198 -9.21 -10.03 10.30
N THR A 199 -10.36 -9.61 9.75
CA THR A 199 -11.52 -9.14 10.52
C THR A 199 -12.65 -10.16 10.51
N VAL A 200 -13.54 -10.12 11.51
CA VAL A 200 -14.74 -10.98 11.56
C VAL A 200 -15.62 -10.78 10.31
N GLY A 201 -15.75 -9.55 9.82
CA GLY A 201 -16.54 -9.25 8.63
C GLY A 201 -15.90 -9.71 7.31
N GLY A 202 -14.56 -9.78 7.24
CA GLY A 202 -13.82 -10.21 6.07
C GLY A 202 -13.57 -11.72 6.01
N GLY A 203 -13.08 -12.31 7.10
CA GLY A 203 -12.76 -13.74 7.17
C GLY A 203 -13.89 -14.63 7.66
N GLY A 204 -14.86 -14.08 8.40
CA GLY A 204 -15.96 -14.86 9.00
C GLY A 204 -17.25 -14.94 8.17
N VAL A 205 -17.38 -14.15 7.09
CA VAL A 205 -18.60 -14.09 6.28
C VAL A 205 -18.33 -14.59 4.87
N TYR A 206 -18.87 -15.76 4.51
CA TYR A 206 -18.72 -16.30 3.17
C TYR A 206 -19.66 -15.63 2.15
N PRO A 207 -19.26 -15.52 0.87
CA PRO A 207 -17.94 -15.85 0.32
C PRO A 207 -16.87 -14.84 0.80
N ILE A 208 -15.60 -15.27 0.91
CA ILE A 208 -14.46 -14.43 1.33
C ILE A 208 -13.79 -13.82 0.09
N ALA A 209 -13.24 -12.60 0.22
CA ALA A 209 -12.43 -11.99 -0.84
C ALA A 209 -11.20 -12.86 -1.13
N ASP A 210 -10.99 -13.19 -2.40
CA ASP A 210 -9.84 -13.97 -2.82
C ASP A 210 -9.58 -13.75 -4.31
N LEU A 211 -8.48 -13.09 -4.62
CA LEU A 211 -8.12 -12.77 -6.01
C LEU A 211 -7.39 -13.93 -6.70
N LYS A 212 -7.00 -14.98 -5.96
CA LYS A 212 -6.16 -16.09 -6.43
C LYS A 212 -4.93 -15.55 -7.20
N ASP A 213 -4.65 -16.11 -8.36
CA ASP A 213 -3.57 -15.71 -9.24
C ASP A 213 -4.00 -14.62 -10.25
N LEU A 214 -5.17 -14.00 -10.09
CA LEU A 214 -5.69 -12.96 -10.99
C LEU A 214 -5.89 -13.45 -12.44
N ASP A 215 -6.18 -14.73 -12.65
CA ASP A 215 -6.24 -15.31 -14.00
C ASP A 215 -7.32 -14.68 -14.88
N GLY A 216 -8.46 -14.31 -14.30
CA GLY A 216 -9.50 -13.56 -15.00
C GLY A 216 -9.02 -12.18 -15.46
N LEU A 217 -8.25 -11.48 -14.63
CA LEU A 217 -7.65 -10.19 -14.98
C LEU A 217 -6.55 -10.34 -16.05
N LYS A 218 -5.69 -11.35 -15.93
CA LYS A 218 -4.65 -11.68 -16.91
C LYS A 218 -5.24 -12.01 -18.28
N ALA A 219 -6.42 -12.62 -18.31
CA ALA A 219 -7.18 -12.89 -19.54
C ALA A 219 -7.87 -11.65 -20.14
N GLY A 220 -7.65 -10.46 -19.58
CA GLY A 220 -8.21 -9.18 -20.07
C GLY A 220 -9.55 -8.78 -19.43
N PHE A 221 -10.08 -9.60 -18.52
CA PHE A 221 -11.29 -9.33 -17.73
C PHE A 221 -12.52 -8.89 -18.55
N LYS A 222 -12.64 -9.37 -19.79
CA LYS A 222 -13.72 -9.02 -20.70
C LYS A 222 -14.71 -10.18 -20.82
N ASN A 223 -15.98 -9.88 -21.07
CA ASN A 223 -17.02 -10.88 -21.33
C ASN A 223 -16.48 -12.01 -22.25
N PRO A 224 -16.50 -13.29 -21.81
CA PRO A 224 -17.29 -13.86 -20.70
C PRO A 224 -16.63 -13.94 -19.32
N VAL A 225 -15.42 -13.40 -19.11
CA VAL A 225 -14.73 -13.44 -17.81
C VAL A 225 -15.44 -12.55 -16.78
N SER A 226 -16.05 -13.17 -15.76
CA SER A 226 -16.92 -12.47 -14.80
C SER A 226 -16.31 -12.23 -13.42
N MET A 227 -15.20 -12.88 -13.09
CA MET A 227 -14.52 -12.75 -11.80
C MET A 227 -13.03 -12.54 -12.02
N ILE A 228 -12.40 -11.76 -11.14
CA ILE A 228 -10.99 -11.35 -11.30
C ILE A 228 -10.02 -12.54 -11.20
N ASP A 229 -10.42 -13.56 -10.44
CA ASP A 229 -9.71 -14.83 -10.27
C ASP A 229 -9.95 -15.81 -11.44
N GLY A 230 -10.86 -15.51 -12.37
CA GLY A 230 -11.19 -16.36 -13.51
C GLY A 230 -12.29 -17.41 -13.25
N TYR A 231 -12.87 -17.44 -12.05
CA TYR A 231 -13.91 -18.41 -11.68
C TYR A 231 -15.32 -17.94 -12.02
N ASN A 232 -16.30 -18.81 -11.75
CA ASN A 232 -17.72 -18.53 -11.94
C ASN A 232 -18.19 -17.33 -11.12
N PHE A 233 -19.11 -16.56 -11.70
CA PHE A 233 -19.65 -15.36 -11.08
C PHE A 233 -20.32 -15.62 -9.73
N ILE A 234 -19.94 -14.81 -8.74
CA ILE A 234 -20.62 -14.73 -7.44
C ILE A 234 -20.73 -13.25 -7.06
N GLY A 235 -21.91 -12.64 -7.20
CA GLY A 235 -22.09 -11.19 -7.00
C GLY A 235 -21.66 -10.69 -5.60
N ALA A 236 -21.86 -11.51 -4.56
CA ALA A 236 -21.37 -11.18 -3.23
C ALA A 236 -19.83 -11.17 -3.13
N LYS A 237 -19.15 -12.08 -3.85
CA LYS A 237 -17.68 -12.16 -3.89
C LYS A 237 -17.10 -11.04 -4.76
N ALA A 238 -17.70 -10.74 -5.92
CA ALA A 238 -17.27 -9.67 -6.82
C ALA A 238 -17.14 -8.32 -6.10
N TYR A 239 -18.11 -7.98 -5.23
CA TYR A 239 -18.01 -6.79 -4.39
C TYR A 239 -16.82 -6.83 -3.43
N LYS A 240 -16.62 -7.94 -2.72
CA LYS A 240 -15.53 -8.07 -1.74
C LYS A 240 -14.16 -8.03 -2.41
N ASP A 241 -14.01 -8.71 -3.55
CA ASP A 241 -12.82 -8.66 -4.40
C ASP A 241 -12.55 -7.22 -4.85
N SER A 242 -13.58 -6.46 -5.26
CA SER A 242 -13.41 -5.05 -5.64
C SER A 242 -12.92 -4.18 -4.48
N LYS A 243 -13.35 -4.45 -3.24
CA LYS A 243 -12.92 -3.72 -2.05
C LYS A 243 -11.50 -4.09 -1.63
N LEU A 244 -11.12 -5.37 -1.75
CA LEU A 244 -9.73 -5.80 -1.59
C LEU A 244 -8.82 -5.12 -2.61
N CYS A 245 -9.23 -5.06 -3.89
CA CYS A 245 -8.48 -4.37 -4.94
C CYS A 245 -8.26 -2.88 -4.65
N LEU A 246 -9.25 -2.17 -4.10
CA LEU A 246 -9.10 -0.76 -3.69
C LEU A 246 -8.10 -0.58 -2.54
N MET A 247 -8.09 -1.49 -1.57
CA MET A 247 -7.13 -1.45 -0.46
C MET A 247 -5.71 -1.71 -0.95
N MET A 248 -5.52 -2.70 -1.82
CA MET A 248 -4.22 -2.97 -2.46
C MET A 248 -3.76 -1.80 -3.34
N LEU A 249 -4.69 -1.14 -4.05
CA LEU A 249 -4.40 0.06 -4.84
C LEU A 249 -3.89 1.20 -3.96
N SER A 250 -4.52 1.45 -2.80
CA SER A 250 -4.06 2.47 -1.86
C SER A 250 -2.59 2.26 -1.46
N ASN A 251 -2.23 1.02 -1.12
CA ASN A 251 -0.87 0.67 -0.70
C ASN A 251 0.12 0.79 -1.86
N MET A 252 -0.24 0.29 -3.04
CA MET A 252 0.60 0.39 -4.23
C MET A 252 0.84 1.85 -4.67
N LEU A 253 -0.18 2.71 -4.56
CA LEU A 253 -0.04 4.14 -4.81
C LEU A 253 0.90 4.80 -3.81
N HIS A 254 0.77 4.46 -2.52
CA HIS A 254 1.69 4.92 -1.48
C HIS A 254 3.14 4.57 -1.81
N ASP A 255 3.42 3.29 -2.07
CA ASP A 255 4.77 2.81 -2.33
C ASP A 255 5.40 3.44 -3.58
N LYS A 256 4.60 3.60 -4.65
CA LYS A 256 5.08 4.15 -5.92
C LYS A 256 5.20 5.67 -5.93
N TYR A 257 4.28 6.40 -5.28
CA TYR A 257 4.10 7.83 -5.55
C TYR A 257 4.22 8.74 -4.33
N HIS A 258 3.92 8.29 -3.10
CA HIS A 258 3.84 9.19 -1.95
C HIS A 258 5.13 10.00 -1.73
N LYS A 259 6.29 9.34 -1.79
CA LYS A 259 7.60 10.01 -1.55
C LYS A 259 7.94 11.09 -2.57
N GLN A 260 7.44 10.97 -3.80
CA GLN A 260 7.79 11.89 -4.88
C GLN A 260 6.73 12.99 -5.09
N THR A 261 5.45 12.70 -4.86
CA THR A 261 4.36 13.65 -5.09
C THR A 261 3.87 14.32 -3.81
N GLY A 262 4.19 13.78 -2.63
CA GLY A 262 3.60 14.22 -1.37
C GLY A 262 2.12 13.87 -1.19
N ILE A 263 1.48 13.25 -2.20
CA ILE A 263 0.07 12.86 -2.14
C ILE A 263 -0.09 11.80 -1.05
N VAL A 264 -1.06 12.02 -0.16
CA VAL A 264 -1.45 11.06 0.87
C VAL A 264 -2.45 10.08 0.28
N PHE A 265 -2.06 8.81 0.19
CA PHE A 265 -2.94 7.72 -0.21
C PHE A 265 -3.39 6.96 1.02
N SER A 266 -4.69 6.83 1.21
CA SER A 266 -5.25 6.06 2.32
C SER A 266 -6.52 5.32 1.90
N SER A 267 -6.79 4.24 2.60
CA SER A 267 -8.07 3.54 2.54
C SER A 267 -8.81 3.73 3.86
N ILE A 268 -10.13 3.56 3.84
CA ILE A 268 -10.98 3.78 5.01
C ILE A 268 -12.10 2.74 5.09
N TYR A 269 -12.42 2.32 6.31
CA TYR A 269 -13.70 1.70 6.63
C TYR A 269 -14.46 2.56 7.65
N PRO A 270 -15.52 3.27 7.23
CA PRO A 270 -16.26 4.19 8.10
C PRO A 270 -17.24 3.47 9.04
N GLY A 271 -17.45 2.16 8.84
CA GLY A 271 -18.36 1.34 9.64
C GLY A 271 -19.46 0.65 8.84
N CYS A 272 -20.30 -0.12 9.53
CA CYS A 272 -21.40 -0.85 8.90
C CYS A 272 -22.62 0.08 8.76
N ILE A 273 -22.80 0.63 7.56
CA ILE A 273 -23.90 1.54 7.21
C ILE A 273 -25.07 0.73 6.66
N ALA A 274 -25.71 -0.05 7.53
CA ALA A 274 -26.73 -1.03 7.11
C ALA A 274 -28.03 -0.39 6.58
N GLU A 275 -28.28 0.88 6.90
CA GLU A 275 -29.41 1.68 6.37
C GLU A 275 -29.18 2.16 4.93
N SER A 276 -27.93 2.12 4.46
CA SER A 276 -27.61 2.66 3.14
C SER A 276 -28.27 1.86 2.01
N PRO A 277 -28.62 2.52 0.89
CA PRO A 277 -29.15 1.85 -0.29
C PRO A 277 -28.24 0.76 -0.86
N LEU A 278 -26.96 0.71 -0.46
CA LEU A 278 -26.01 -0.32 -0.87
C LEU A 278 -26.46 -1.73 -0.46
N PHE A 279 -27.17 -1.89 0.67
CA PHE A 279 -27.67 -3.18 1.15
C PHE A 279 -29.13 -3.47 0.75
N ARG A 280 -29.72 -2.69 -0.17
CA ARG A 280 -31.14 -2.80 -0.55
C ARG A 280 -31.55 -4.19 -1.04
N GLU A 281 -30.64 -4.91 -1.70
CA GLU A 281 -30.84 -6.25 -2.27
C GLU A 281 -30.68 -7.39 -1.24
N LYS A 282 -30.29 -7.09 0.01
CA LYS A 282 -30.29 -8.11 1.07
C LYS A 282 -31.72 -8.45 1.50
N ARG A 283 -31.90 -9.70 1.97
CA ARG A 283 -33.20 -10.23 2.42
C ARG A 283 -33.85 -9.28 3.45
N PRO A 284 -35.17 -9.05 3.42
CA PRO A 284 -35.84 -8.10 4.31
C PRO A 284 -35.58 -8.35 5.81
N TRP A 285 -35.51 -9.62 6.23
CA TRP A 285 -35.18 -9.98 7.61
C TRP A 285 -33.75 -9.55 8.00
N PHE A 286 -32.79 -9.66 7.08
CA PHE A 286 -31.43 -9.20 7.29
C PHE A 286 -31.43 -7.68 7.50
N ARG A 287 -32.09 -6.90 6.63
CA ARG A 287 -32.17 -5.44 6.80
C ARG A 287 -32.87 -5.00 8.10
N LYS A 288 -33.80 -5.80 8.63
CA LYS A 288 -34.55 -5.46 9.86
C LYS A 288 -33.80 -5.84 11.14
N TYR A 289 -33.20 -7.03 11.18
CA TYR A 289 -32.61 -7.58 12.41
C TYR A 289 -31.09 -7.46 12.46
N PHE A 290 -30.41 -7.46 11.31
CA PHE A 290 -28.96 -7.35 11.26
C PHE A 290 -28.43 -6.01 11.77
N PRO A 291 -29.05 -4.84 11.51
CA PRO A 291 -28.60 -3.58 12.12
C PRO A 291 -28.75 -3.60 13.65
N VAL A 292 -29.83 -4.21 14.16
CA VAL A 292 -30.07 -4.35 15.60
C VAL A 292 -29.01 -5.28 16.22
N PHE A 293 -28.76 -6.44 15.61
CA PHE A 293 -27.67 -7.34 16.00
C PHE A 293 -26.31 -6.63 15.95
N MET A 294 -26.02 -5.91 14.88
CA MET A 294 -24.74 -5.21 14.73
C MET A 294 -24.59 -4.07 15.74
N LYS A 295 -25.65 -3.31 16.03
CA LYS A 295 -25.66 -2.21 17.00
C LYS A 295 -25.46 -2.69 18.43
N TYR A 296 -26.18 -3.74 18.84
CA TYR A 296 -26.19 -4.19 20.24
C TYR A 296 -25.20 -5.32 20.55
N ILE A 297 -24.84 -6.16 19.57
CA ILE A 297 -23.98 -7.33 19.81
C ILE A 297 -22.55 -7.08 19.32
N THR A 298 -22.37 -6.59 18.09
CA THR A 298 -21.01 -6.38 17.54
C THR A 298 -20.45 -4.97 17.72
N GLY A 299 -21.30 -4.00 18.09
CA GLY A 299 -20.96 -2.57 18.17
C GLY A 299 -20.55 -1.91 16.84
N GLY A 300 -20.73 -2.58 15.70
CA GLY A 300 -20.20 -2.14 14.39
C GLY A 300 -21.16 -1.32 13.51
N PHE A 301 -22.39 -1.08 13.96
CA PHE A 301 -23.36 -0.27 13.22
C PHE A 301 -23.07 1.23 13.36
N VAL A 302 -23.15 1.96 12.25
CA VAL A 302 -22.94 3.41 12.17
C VAL A 302 -24.00 4.02 11.27
N GLY A 303 -24.64 5.09 11.73
CA GLY A 303 -25.60 5.85 10.92
C GLY A 303 -24.91 6.57 9.75
N GLU A 304 -25.67 6.92 8.70
CA GLU A 304 -25.10 7.58 7.52
C GLU A 304 -24.41 8.91 7.85
N GLU A 305 -24.97 9.69 8.78
CA GLU A 305 -24.40 10.99 9.18
C GLU A 305 -23.03 10.81 9.85
N GLU A 306 -22.92 9.89 10.82
CA GLU A 306 -21.67 9.60 11.51
C GLU A 306 -20.62 9.02 10.54
N ALA A 307 -21.01 8.09 9.67
CA ALA A 307 -20.13 7.56 8.65
C ALA A 307 -19.64 8.66 7.68
N GLY A 308 -20.52 9.59 7.32
CA GLY A 308 -20.21 10.79 6.55
C GLY A 308 -19.14 11.67 7.21
N GLN A 309 -19.28 11.90 8.53
CA GLN A 309 -18.32 12.64 9.34
C GLN A 309 -16.96 11.94 9.44
N ARG A 310 -16.94 10.61 9.52
CA ARG A 310 -15.71 9.81 9.54
C ARG A 310 -14.93 9.88 8.23
N LEU A 311 -15.62 9.81 7.10
CA LEU A 311 -14.98 9.99 5.80
C LEU A 311 -14.52 11.44 5.59
N PHE A 312 -15.30 12.42 6.07
CA PHE A 312 -14.87 13.82 6.14
C PHE A 312 -13.61 13.99 7.00
N GLN A 313 -13.54 13.34 8.16
CA GLN A 313 -12.38 13.37 9.05
C GLN A 313 -11.10 12.92 8.33
N VAL A 314 -11.14 11.81 7.59
CA VAL A 314 -9.95 11.33 6.85
C VAL A 314 -9.49 12.31 5.78
N ALA A 315 -10.44 13.00 5.12
CA ALA A 315 -10.12 14.03 4.15
C ALA A 315 -9.60 15.33 4.79
N HIS A 316 -10.10 15.71 5.97
CA HIS A 316 -9.88 17.04 6.55
C HIS A 316 -8.82 17.08 7.66
N ASP A 317 -8.85 16.11 8.58
CA ASP A 317 -8.11 16.13 9.84
C ASP A 317 -6.59 16.00 9.59
N PRO A 318 -5.75 16.87 10.17
CA PRO A 318 -4.30 16.76 10.08
C PRO A 318 -3.73 15.42 10.59
N ARG A 319 -4.40 14.76 11.54
CA ARG A 319 -4.01 13.41 12.02
C ARG A 319 -4.02 12.37 10.89
N CYS A 320 -4.81 12.60 9.85
CA CYS A 320 -4.96 11.71 8.70
C CYS A 320 -3.98 12.03 7.56
N ALA A 321 -2.97 12.87 7.79
CA ALA A 321 -1.94 13.20 6.80
C ALA A 321 -0.94 12.05 6.54
N LYS A 322 -1.00 10.96 7.32
CA LYS A 322 -0.16 9.79 7.11
C LYS A 322 -0.67 8.95 5.92
N SER A 323 0.22 8.69 4.96
CA SER A 323 -0.07 7.85 3.79
C SER A 323 0.22 6.37 4.05
N GLY A 324 -0.40 5.48 3.26
CA GLY A 324 -0.23 4.04 3.37
C GLY A 324 -1.05 3.44 4.51
N VAL A 325 -2.06 4.17 4.99
CA VAL A 325 -2.86 3.80 6.16
C VAL A 325 -4.24 3.33 5.75
N TYR A 326 -4.74 2.34 6.48
CA TYR A 326 -6.15 1.96 6.49
C TYR A 326 -6.83 2.52 7.74
N TRP A 327 -7.67 3.53 7.59
CA TRP A 327 -8.33 4.20 8.71
C TRP A 327 -9.57 3.44 9.18
N GLY A 328 -9.70 3.32 10.50
CA GLY A 328 -10.89 2.82 11.18
C GLY A 328 -11.21 3.63 12.43
N TRP A 329 -12.34 3.32 13.07
CA TRP A 329 -12.75 3.90 14.36
C TRP A 329 -12.97 2.77 15.34
N ASN A 330 -12.49 2.95 16.58
CA ASN A 330 -12.62 1.94 17.63
C ASN A 330 -13.27 2.54 18.87
N GLY A 331 -14.45 2.04 19.22
CA GLY A 331 -15.18 2.47 20.40
C GLY A 331 -16.47 1.66 20.54
N GLY A 332 -17.07 1.69 21.72
CA GLY A 332 -18.41 1.13 21.89
C GLY A 332 -19.45 1.93 21.08
N PRO A 333 -20.67 1.36 20.88
CA PRO A 333 -21.74 2.06 20.18
C PRO A 333 -22.09 3.37 20.91
N ARG A 334 -21.93 4.50 20.23
CA ARG A 334 -22.34 5.82 20.74
C ARG A 334 -23.69 6.21 20.15
N GLU A 335 -24.73 5.65 20.74
CA GLU A 335 -26.04 6.30 20.82
C GLU A 335 -26.69 5.88 22.14
N GLY A 336 -26.83 6.81 23.09
CA GLY A 336 -27.62 6.60 24.31
C GLY A 336 -26.90 6.06 25.55
N ARG A 337 -25.57 5.95 25.58
CA ARG A 337 -24.83 5.68 26.83
C ARG A 337 -24.01 6.91 27.23
N GLY A 338 -24.30 7.43 28.42
CA GLY A 338 -23.63 8.59 29.02
C GLY A 338 -22.14 8.34 29.26
N ALA A 339 -21.49 9.34 29.88
CA ALA A 339 -20.05 9.40 30.13
C ALA A 339 -19.43 8.18 30.87
N GLU A 340 -20.25 7.27 31.39
CA GLU A 340 -19.86 6.08 32.17
C GLU A 340 -19.32 4.90 31.33
N ALA A 341 -19.38 4.97 30.00
CA ALA A 341 -18.77 3.94 29.13
C ALA A 341 -17.26 4.14 28.91
N LEU A 342 -16.66 5.13 29.58
CA LEU A 342 -15.21 5.32 29.65
C LEU A 342 -14.69 4.73 30.96
N GLU A 343 -13.52 4.11 30.86
CA GLU A 343 -12.66 3.65 31.97
C GLU A 343 -12.88 2.22 32.51
N LYS A 344 -12.31 1.25 31.78
CA LYS A 344 -11.38 0.29 32.39
C LYS A 344 -10.17 0.10 31.49
N GLY A 345 -9.02 0.65 31.90
CA GLY A 345 -7.70 0.20 31.42
C GLY A 345 -7.11 0.87 30.18
N GLY A 346 -7.65 1.98 29.67
CA GLY A 346 -6.97 2.81 28.66
C GLY A 346 -6.74 2.18 27.27
N GLN A 347 -7.21 0.96 27.04
CA GLN A 347 -7.28 0.31 25.73
C GLN A 347 -8.69 -0.22 25.50
N ILE A 348 -9.36 0.30 24.47
CA ILE A 348 -10.58 -0.30 23.96
C ILE A 348 -10.13 -1.45 23.05
N ALA A 349 -10.03 -2.66 23.60
CA ALA A 349 -9.82 -3.86 22.80
C ALA A 349 -11.16 -4.27 22.17
N GLY A 350 -11.28 -4.08 20.85
CA GLY A 350 -12.44 -4.50 20.08
C GLY A 350 -12.01 -4.91 18.68
N ALA A 351 -12.20 -6.18 18.33
CA ALA A 351 -11.95 -6.71 17.00
C ALA A 351 -12.85 -5.99 15.97
N GLY A 352 -12.28 -5.14 15.12
CA GLY A 352 -12.96 -4.57 13.94
C GLY A 352 -14.28 -3.85 14.20
N GLY A 353 -14.49 -3.30 15.40
CA GLY A 353 -15.74 -2.66 15.80
C GLY A 353 -15.79 -1.21 15.34
N ALA A 354 -16.74 -0.85 14.50
CA ALA A 354 -16.90 0.51 13.97
C ALA A 354 -17.58 1.49 14.96
N GLY A 355 -17.50 1.33 16.27
CA GLY A 355 -18.02 2.34 17.20
C GLY A 355 -16.97 3.41 17.53
N GLY A 356 -17.32 4.36 18.40
CA GLY A 356 -16.46 5.48 18.82
C GLY A 356 -16.72 6.81 18.10
N GLY A 357 -16.25 7.91 18.70
CA GLY A 357 -16.44 9.28 18.18
C GLY A 357 -15.23 9.80 17.39
N TRP A 358 -15.20 11.10 17.09
CA TRP A 358 -14.12 11.76 16.33
C TRP A 358 -12.70 11.41 16.81
N ASP A 359 -12.47 11.27 18.12
CA ASP A 359 -11.14 10.98 18.68
C ASP A 359 -10.75 9.50 18.70
N SER A 360 -11.63 8.61 18.23
CA SER A 360 -11.39 7.18 18.19
C SER A 360 -10.80 6.67 16.88
N ILE A 361 -10.44 7.58 15.97
CA ILE A 361 -9.77 7.22 14.73
C ILE A 361 -8.43 6.54 15.02
N PHE A 362 -8.15 5.45 14.34
CA PHE A 362 -6.92 4.70 14.49
C PHE A 362 -6.46 4.10 13.16
N GLU A 363 -5.17 3.76 13.09
CA GLU A 363 -4.60 2.99 11.99
C GLU A 363 -4.96 1.53 12.18
N ASN A 364 -5.75 0.98 11.27
CA ASN A 364 -6.25 -0.38 11.35
C ASN A 364 -5.30 -1.37 10.66
N ASP A 365 -5.18 -2.56 11.23
CA ASP A 365 -4.31 -3.60 10.70
C ASP A 365 -4.84 -4.14 9.38
N GLN A 366 -3.98 -4.19 8.38
CA GLN A 366 -4.27 -4.78 7.07
C GLN A 366 -3.88 -6.26 7.07
N SER A 367 -4.66 -7.09 6.37
CA SER A 367 -4.40 -8.52 6.26
C SER A 367 -3.28 -8.82 5.26
N ASP A 368 -2.72 -10.03 5.34
CA ASP A 368 -1.65 -10.47 4.44
C ASP A 368 -2.07 -10.39 2.97
N LYS A 369 -3.36 -10.61 2.66
CA LYS A 369 -3.88 -10.46 1.29
C LYS A 369 -3.81 -9.01 0.79
N VAL A 370 -4.05 -8.04 1.66
CA VAL A 370 -3.98 -6.61 1.32
C VAL A 370 -2.51 -6.16 1.19
N LEU A 371 -1.64 -6.72 2.01
CA LEU A 371 -0.20 -6.40 2.07
C LEU A 371 0.65 -7.16 1.03
N ASP A 372 0.06 -8.05 0.24
CA ASP A 372 0.75 -8.80 -0.80
C ASP A 372 1.21 -7.90 -1.96
N VAL A 373 2.50 -7.53 -1.92
CA VAL A 373 3.13 -6.61 -2.87
C VAL A 373 3.23 -7.21 -4.27
N GLU A 374 3.50 -8.51 -4.40
CA GLU A 374 3.66 -9.17 -5.71
C GLU A 374 2.32 -9.26 -6.44
N LYS A 375 1.27 -9.64 -5.70
CA LYS A 375 -0.09 -9.65 -6.22
C LYS A 375 -0.57 -8.24 -6.53
N ALA A 376 -0.27 -7.26 -5.68
CA ALA A 376 -0.60 -5.86 -5.95
C ALA A 376 0.10 -5.34 -7.22
N ALA A 377 1.36 -5.72 -7.46
CA ALA A 377 2.09 -5.33 -8.67
C ALA A 377 1.48 -5.96 -9.93
N THR A 378 1.06 -7.23 -9.84
CA THR A 378 0.35 -7.93 -10.92
C THR A 378 -1.01 -7.28 -11.20
N LEU A 379 -1.79 -7.03 -10.14
CA LEU A 379 -3.06 -6.31 -10.20
C LEU A 379 -2.89 -4.96 -10.89
N TRP A 380 -1.91 -4.15 -10.46
CA TRP A 380 -1.60 -2.86 -11.07
C TRP A 380 -1.31 -2.96 -12.56
N LYS A 381 -0.44 -3.90 -12.96
CA LYS A 381 -0.03 -4.09 -14.36
C LYS A 381 -1.23 -4.36 -15.25
N TYR A 382 -2.04 -5.37 -14.90
CA TYR A 382 -3.15 -5.77 -15.75
C TYR A 382 -4.34 -4.82 -15.64
N SER A 383 -4.57 -4.18 -14.49
CA SER A 383 -5.55 -3.07 -14.39
C SER A 383 -5.18 -1.91 -15.30
N SER A 384 -3.89 -1.58 -15.44
CA SER A 384 -3.43 -0.54 -16.37
C SER A 384 -3.68 -0.92 -17.82
N ILE A 385 -3.46 -2.19 -18.19
CA ILE A 385 -3.76 -2.72 -19.53
C ILE A 385 -5.27 -2.65 -19.81
N VAL A 386 -6.10 -3.13 -18.89
CA VAL A 386 -7.56 -3.21 -19.05
C VAL A 386 -8.20 -1.83 -19.16
N THR A 387 -7.76 -0.88 -18.33
CA THR A 387 -8.32 0.48 -18.29
C THR A 387 -7.72 1.43 -19.33
N GLY A 388 -6.56 1.09 -19.89
CA GLY A 388 -5.73 2.04 -20.64
C GLY A 388 -5.28 3.22 -19.76
N ALA A 389 -5.06 2.98 -18.46
CA ALA A 389 -4.57 4.00 -17.54
C ALA A 389 -3.07 4.22 -17.77
N GLU A 390 -2.71 5.47 -17.97
CA GLU A 390 -1.32 5.91 -18.01
C GLU A 390 -0.95 6.50 -16.65
N TRP A 391 0.24 6.16 -16.18
CA TRP A 391 0.73 6.56 -14.88
C TRP A 391 2.01 7.39 -15.05
N PRO A 392 2.19 8.47 -14.27
CA PRO A 392 3.42 9.24 -14.32
C PRO A 392 4.61 8.35 -13.99
N GLU A 393 5.77 8.63 -14.59
CA GLU A 393 6.99 7.90 -14.31
C GLU A 393 7.25 7.92 -12.80
N ALA A 394 7.25 6.75 -12.17
CA ALA A 394 7.66 6.65 -10.79
C ALA A 394 9.16 6.96 -10.75
N ASN A 395 9.55 8.13 -10.22
CA ASN A 395 10.91 8.37 -9.76
C ASN A 395 11.14 7.46 -8.56
N GLN A 396 11.32 6.17 -8.83
CA GLN A 396 12.06 5.35 -7.91
C GLN A 396 13.42 6.03 -7.78
N PRO A 397 13.89 6.34 -6.57
CA PRO A 397 15.28 6.64 -6.39
C PRO A 397 16.03 5.39 -6.86
N LYS A 398 16.46 5.40 -8.14
CA LYS A 398 17.58 4.57 -8.58
C LYS A 398 18.67 5.04 -7.66
N SER A 399 18.94 4.30 -6.59
CA SER A 399 19.99 4.63 -5.66
C SER A 399 21.21 4.94 -6.54
N PRO A 400 21.70 6.19 -6.55
CA PRO A 400 22.95 6.48 -7.21
C PRO A 400 23.98 5.97 -6.23
N CYS A 401 24.07 4.65 -6.11
CA CYS A 401 25.21 4.02 -5.51
C CYS A 401 26.02 3.52 -6.71
N PRO A 402 26.95 4.35 -7.24
CA PRO A 402 27.97 3.88 -8.17
C PRO A 402 28.59 2.58 -7.67
N THR A 403 28.71 2.42 -6.36
CA THR A 403 29.20 1.22 -5.68
C THR A 403 28.38 -0.03 -6.00
N LEU A 404 27.04 0.00 -6.05
CA LEU A 404 26.24 -1.19 -6.40
C LEU A 404 26.34 -1.56 -7.88
N LYS A 405 26.47 -0.57 -8.78
CA LYS A 405 26.73 -0.83 -10.20
C LYS A 405 28.14 -1.37 -10.44
N VAL A 406 29.12 -0.86 -9.70
CA VAL A 406 30.50 -1.34 -9.74
C VAL A 406 30.61 -2.73 -9.10
N ILE A 407 29.94 -2.98 -7.97
CA ILE A 407 29.86 -4.30 -7.34
C ILE A 407 29.17 -5.28 -8.29
N GLY A 408 28.03 -4.93 -8.89
CA GLY A 408 27.35 -5.76 -9.88
C GLY A 408 28.25 -6.11 -11.06
N ALA A 409 28.92 -5.11 -11.65
CA ALA A 409 29.87 -5.34 -12.75
C ALA A 409 31.09 -6.19 -12.34
N VAL A 410 31.58 -6.03 -11.10
CA VAL A 410 32.67 -6.84 -10.55
C VAL A 410 32.20 -8.27 -10.28
N THR A 411 31.00 -8.46 -9.75
CA THR A 411 30.40 -9.78 -9.50
C THR A 411 30.14 -10.52 -10.81
N ASP A 412 29.60 -9.85 -11.83
CA ASP A 412 29.40 -10.43 -13.17
C ASP A 412 30.74 -10.83 -13.81
N PHE A 413 31.77 -10.00 -13.66
CA PHE A 413 33.12 -10.33 -14.14
C PHE A 413 33.76 -11.49 -13.36
N MET A 414 33.57 -11.54 -12.05
CA MET A 414 34.06 -12.64 -11.21
C MET A 414 33.37 -13.96 -11.56
N ASN A 415 32.05 -13.93 -11.80
CA ASN A 415 31.28 -15.08 -12.27
C ASN A 415 31.75 -15.52 -13.67
N ALA A 416 31.95 -14.60 -14.61
CA ALA A 416 32.49 -14.92 -15.93
C ALA A 416 33.92 -15.51 -15.88
N LYS A 417 34.76 -15.03 -14.95
CA LYS A 417 36.11 -15.58 -14.71
C LYS A 417 36.05 -16.97 -14.07
N GLU A 418 35.10 -17.21 -13.16
CA GLU A 418 34.85 -18.54 -12.61
C GLU A 418 34.30 -19.52 -13.66
N GLU A 419 33.35 -19.09 -14.49
CA GLU A 419 32.81 -19.89 -15.60
C GLU A 419 33.90 -20.22 -16.64
N ALA A 420 34.77 -19.27 -16.97
CA ALA A 420 35.91 -19.51 -17.85
C ALA A 420 36.93 -20.50 -17.24
N LYS A 421 37.11 -20.50 -15.91
CA LYS A 421 37.91 -21.52 -15.21
C LYS A 421 37.24 -22.89 -15.22
N ARG A 422 35.92 -22.96 -15.01
CA ARG A 422 35.14 -24.21 -15.09
C ARG A 422 35.15 -24.82 -16.49
N MET A 423 35.23 -23.98 -17.53
CA MET A 423 35.39 -24.41 -18.92
C MET A 423 36.83 -24.84 -19.27
N GLY A 424 37.83 -24.50 -18.44
CA GLY A 424 39.24 -24.83 -18.67
C GLY A 424 39.67 -26.21 -18.16
N ASP A 425 38.91 -26.82 -17.24
CA ASP A 425 39.23 -28.11 -16.61
C ASP A 425 38.30 -29.25 -17.11
N GLN A 426 38.15 -29.39 -18.43
CA GLN A 426 37.67 -30.65 -19.01
C GLN A 426 38.86 -31.50 -19.49
N PRO A 427 39.15 -32.65 -18.85
CA PRO A 427 40.21 -33.54 -19.31
C PRO A 427 39.70 -34.32 -20.53
N GLY A 428 40.11 -33.88 -21.72
CA GLY A 428 39.95 -34.65 -22.94
C GLY A 428 39.46 -33.84 -24.13
N MET A 429 40.29 -32.92 -24.66
CA MET A 429 40.27 -32.63 -26.09
C MET A 429 41.69 -32.37 -26.61
N VAL A 430 41.98 -33.05 -27.72
CA VAL A 430 43.25 -33.14 -28.43
C VAL A 430 43.57 -31.79 -29.09
N ALA A 431 44.85 -31.44 -29.05
CA ALA A 431 45.42 -30.22 -29.62
C ALA A 431 45.02 -29.99 -31.09
N GLY A 432 44.18 -28.97 -31.32
CA GLY A 432 43.98 -28.33 -32.61
C GLY A 432 44.50 -26.89 -32.53
N LYS A 433 45.46 -26.54 -33.37
CA LYS A 433 46.17 -25.24 -33.44
C LYS A 433 45.21 -24.05 -33.35
N GLY A 434 45.33 -23.27 -32.27
CA GLY A 434 44.70 -21.95 -32.19
C GLY A 434 44.75 -21.36 -30.79
N ILE A 435 45.67 -20.40 -30.58
CA ILE A 435 45.72 -19.45 -29.45
C ILE A 435 46.27 -20.04 -28.14
N VAL A 436 47.58 -20.23 -28.12
CA VAL A 436 48.38 -20.00 -26.91
C VAL A 436 49.01 -18.62 -27.08
N VAL A 437 49.01 -17.84 -25.98
CA VAL A 437 49.73 -16.58 -25.68
C VAL A 437 48.74 -15.44 -25.35
N THR A 438 48.69 -14.87 -24.14
CA THR A 438 49.53 -15.03 -22.94
C THR A 438 48.87 -14.37 -21.72
N GLY A 439 49.12 -14.93 -20.53
CA GLY A 439 48.83 -14.33 -19.22
C GLY A 439 49.53 -12.99 -18.91
N ALA A 440 50.18 -12.36 -19.88
CA ALA A 440 50.72 -11.01 -19.77
C ALA A 440 49.62 -9.95 -19.76
N VAL A 441 48.51 -10.16 -20.49
CA VAL A 441 47.35 -9.23 -20.51
C VAL A 441 46.58 -9.29 -19.20
N ALA A 442 46.45 -10.47 -18.59
CA ALA A 442 45.84 -10.65 -17.27
C ALA A 442 46.66 -9.95 -16.18
N LYS A 443 47.99 -10.10 -16.19
CA LYS A 443 48.89 -9.40 -15.25
C LYS A 443 48.87 -7.88 -15.44
N ALA A 444 48.80 -7.40 -16.68
CA ALA A 444 48.70 -5.97 -16.97
C ALA A 444 47.36 -5.39 -16.51
N ALA A 445 46.25 -6.11 -16.72
CA ALA A 445 44.91 -5.72 -16.25
C ALA A 445 44.84 -5.69 -14.71
N ASP A 446 45.36 -6.71 -14.02
CA ASP A 446 45.43 -6.73 -12.55
C ASP A 446 46.29 -5.56 -12.03
N THR A 447 47.41 -5.26 -12.68
CA THR A 447 48.30 -4.15 -12.25
C THR A 447 47.65 -2.77 -12.46
N VAL A 448 46.83 -2.60 -13.51
CA VAL A 448 46.12 -1.35 -13.83
C VAL A 448 44.91 -1.15 -12.92
N LEU A 449 44.18 -2.22 -12.60
CA LEU A 449 43.07 -2.22 -11.64
C LEU A 449 43.55 -1.92 -10.21
N ASP A 450 44.63 -2.56 -9.78
CA ASP A 450 45.14 -2.44 -8.41
C ASP A 450 45.84 -1.09 -8.16
N LYS A 451 46.54 -0.54 -9.16
CA LYS A 451 47.26 0.74 -8.99
C LYS A 451 46.42 1.98 -9.28
N THR A 452 45.41 1.91 -10.14
CA THR A 452 44.69 3.11 -10.60
C THR A 452 43.29 3.18 -10.00
N VAL A 453 42.51 2.10 -10.12
CA VAL A 453 41.10 2.07 -9.69
C VAL A 453 41.00 1.98 -8.18
N PHE A 454 41.76 1.07 -7.54
CA PHE A 454 41.78 0.94 -6.08
C PHE A 454 42.39 2.15 -5.36
N ARG A 455 43.35 2.86 -5.98
CA ARG A 455 43.85 4.13 -5.43
C ARG A 455 42.83 5.23 -5.54
N LEU A 456 42.13 5.36 -6.67
CA LEU A 456 41.04 6.33 -6.83
C LEU A 456 39.89 6.06 -5.85
N LEU A 457 39.54 4.80 -5.64
CA LEU A 457 38.57 4.37 -4.62
C LEU A 457 39.05 4.69 -3.19
N ARG A 458 40.31 4.39 -2.84
CA ARG A 458 40.88 4.76 -1.53
C ARG A 458 40.97 6.27 -1.33
N LEU A 459 41.28 7.02 -2.38
CA LEU A 459 41.36 8.48 -2.34
C LEU A 459 39.97 9.09 -2.14
N ALA A 460 38.97 8.60 -2.90
CA ALA A 460 37.57 8.99 -2.75
C ALA A 460 37.01 8.61 -1.37
N GLN A 461 37.35 7.43 -0.87
CA GLN A 461 36.95 6.97 0.47
C GLN A 461 37.60 7.80 1.59
N ARG A 462 38.86 8.23 1.44
CA ARG A 462 39.54 9.15 2.38
C ARG A 462 39.02 10.59 2.32
N LEU A 463 38.61 11.06 1.14
CA LEU A 463 38.02 12.39 0.94
C LEU A 463 36.58 12.47 1.47
N LEU A 464 35.82 11.38 1.41
CA LEU A 464 34.42 11.33 1.84
C LEU A 464 34.23 11.05 3.35
N LEU A 465 35.13 10.29 3.99
CA LEU A 465 34.88 9.80 5.36
C LEU A 465 35.75 10.44 6.46
N GLY A 466 36.68 11.34 6.14
CA GLY A 466 37.61 11.88 7.14
C GLY A 466 38.49 10.80 7.77
N LYS A 467 39.43 11.18 8.65
CA LYS A 467 40.31 10.19 9.31
C LYS A 467 39.51 9.34 10.29
N MET A 468 39.43 8.03 10.04
CA MET A 468 38.96 7.07 11.05
C MET A 468 39.92 7.06 12.25
N PRO A 469 39.43 6.88 13.50
CA PRO A 469 40.30 6.64 14.64
C PRO A 469 41.02 5.30 14.50
N ASP A 470 42.26 5.21 14.99
CA ASP A 470 43.15 4.03 14.94
C ASP A 470 42.63 2.77 15.69
N ALA A 471 41.36 2.77 16.12
CA ALA A 471 40.71 1.64 16.79
C ALA A 471 40.03 0.64 15.82
N ALA A 472 40.14 0.85 14.51
CA ALA A 472 39.54 -0.02 13.48
C ALA A 472 40.57 -0.81 12.65
N THR A 473 41.81 -0.92 13.14
CA THR A 473 42.90 -1.65 12.47
C THR A 473 43.12 -3.08 12.97
N ASP A 474 42.42 -3.53 14.02
CA ASP A 474 42.47 -4.92 14.46
C ASP A 474 41.12 -5.61 14.23
N GLY A 475 41.11 -6.48 13.22
CA GLY A 475 39.93 -7.12 12.67
C GLY A 475 39.30 -8.19 13.54
N SER A 476 37.98 -8.28 13.42
CA SER A 476 37.18 -9.47 13.72
C SER A 476 37.17 -10.38 12.49
N PHE A 477 37.82 -11.55 12.56
CA PHE A 477 37.22 -12.88 12.33
C PHE A 477 38.30 -13.97 12.29
N GLN A 478 38.17 -14.92 13.22
CA GLN A 478 38.64 -16.33 13.24
C GLN A 478 40.11 -16.66 12.89
N ALA A 479 40.88 -16.93 13.96
CA ALA A 479 41.84 -18.04 13.99
C ALA A 479 41.74 -18.75 15.34
N THR A 480 41.37 -20.02 15.34
CA THR A 480 41.39 -20.94 16.49
C THR A 480 42.84 -21.37 16.79
N GLU A 481 43.36 -21.09 18.00
CA GLU A 481 43.93 -22.11 18.93
C GLU A 481 44.62 -21.50 20.17
N ALA A 482 44.19 -21.99 21.34
CA ALA A 482 44.94 -22.31 22.55
C ALA A 482 45.76 -21.25 23.37
N ARG A 483 45.43 -21.26 24.68
CA ARG A 483 46.26 -21.05 25.91
C ARG A 483 46.22 -19.70 26.67
N ARG A 484 45.43 -19.75 27.76
CA ARG A 484 45.79 -19.58 29.20
C ARG A 484 46.21 -18.20 29.75
N ARG A 485 45.43 -17.79 30.78
CA ARG A 485 45.83 -17.20 32.11
C ARG A 485 46.49 -15.82 32.05
N THR A 486 46.22 -14.80 32.87
CA THR A 486 45.65 -14.56 34.22
C THR A 486 45.61 -13.02 34.32
N GLY A 487 44.55 -12.33 34.77
CA GLY A 487 44.35 -11.96 36.17
C GLY A 487 44.70 -10.48 36.48
N GLY A 488 43.69 -9.67 36.86
CA GLY A 488 43.76 -8.44 37.69
C GLY A 488 44.50 -7.21 37.13
N LEU A 489 44.34 -5.98 37.64
CA LEU A 489 43.46 -5.34 38.61
C LEU A 489 43.83 -3.83 38.58
N LEU A 490 42.85 -2.91 38.69
CA LEU A 490 42.97 -1.47 39.05
C LEU A 490 43.82 -0.53 38.14
N GLY A 491 43.44 0.70 37.78
CA GLY A 491 42.35 1.60 38.17
C GLY A 491 42.66 3.03 37.70
N ILE A 492 41.71 3.95 37.95
CA ILE A 492 41.82 5.44 38.01
C ILE A 492 41.27 6.26 36.81
N PHE A 493 39.94 6.48 36.89
CA PHE A 493 39.18 7.76 36.94
C PHE A 493 39.31 8.91 35.90
N ARG A 494 38.10 9.26 35.36
CA ARG A 494 37.50 10.60 35.02
C ARG A 494 38.00 11.30 33.73
N ARG A 495 37.17 11.90 32.86
CA ARG A 495 35.79 12.46 32.96
C ARG A 495 35.26 12.79 31.53
N CYS A 496 34.07 12.32 31.13
CA CYS A 496 32.94 13.11 30.53
C CYS A 496 31.84 12.18 29.95
N PRO A 497 30.54 12.47 30.14
CA PRO A 497 29.44 11.58 29.78
C PRO A 497 28.87 11.89 28.39
N ILE A 498 28.93 10.94 27.46
CA ILE A 498 28.06 10.93 26.28
C ILE A 498 26.84 10.09 26.65
N ARG A 499 25.68 10.73 26.57
CA ARG A 499 24.34 10.18 26.81
C ARG A 499 24.03 9.16 25.69
N ALA A 500 24.43 7.90 25.89
CA ALA A 500 24.06 6.81 25.00
C ALA A 500 22.62 6.35 25.30
N ASP A 501 21.88 6.11 24.23
CA ASP A 501 20.43 5.96 24.16
C ASP A 501 19.93 4.67 24.84
N ARG A 502 19.13 4.81 25.91
CA ARG A 502 18.47 3.70 26.63
C ARG A 502 17.48 2.91 25.77
N ARG A 503 17.14 3.36 24.56
CA ARG A 503 16.16 2.67 23.70
C ARG A 503 16.72 1.47 22.95
N ILE A 504 18.03 1.46 22.66
CA ILE A 504 18.63 0.37 21.86
C ILE A 504 18.86 -0.87 22.74
N HIS A 505 19.32 -0.69 23.97
CA HIS A 505 19.51 -1.82 24.90
C HIS A 505 18.18 -2.49 25.28
N HIS A 506 17.12 -1.69 25.44
CA HIS A 506 15.80 -2.21 25.77
C HIS A 506 15.12 -2.91 24.58
N PHE A 507 15.54 -2.61 23.34
CA PHE A 507 15.09 -3.32 22.15
C PHE A 507 15.73 -4.71 22.06
N TYR A 508 17.05 -4.81 22.27
CA TYR A 508 17.77 -6.09 22.24
C TYR A 508 17.34 -7.05 23.36
N GLU A 509 17.14 -6.56 24.58
CA GLU A 509 16.63 -7.40 25.68
C GLU A 509 15.20 -7.90 25.42
N ARG A 510 14.38 -7.12 24.69
CA ARG A 510 13.00 -7.49 24.37
C ARG A 510 12.92 -8.51 23.24
N GLU A 511 13.84 -8.45 22.27
CA GLU A 511 13.96 -9.46 21.22
C GLU A 511 14.55 -10.78 21.74
N GLU A 512 15.55 -10.73 22.64
CA GLU A 512 16.03 -11.95 23.32
C GLU A 512 14.95 -12.60 24.19
N ALA A 513 14.12 -11.81 24.89
CA ALA A 513 13.01 -12.34 25.67
C ALA A 513 11.94 -13.01 24.79
N LYS A 514 11.63 -12.44 23.61
CA LYS A 514 10.70 -13.05 22.64
C LYS A 514 11.23 -14.35 22.06
N LEU A 515 12.54 -14.42 21.80
CA LEU A 515 13.20 -15.64 21.32
C LEU A 515 13.09 -16.78 22.35
N ARG A 516 13.35 -16.48 23.64
CA ARG A 516 13.22 -17.49 24.72
C ARG A 516 11.79 -17.99 24.90
N ILE A 517 10.80 -17.08 24.85
CA ILE A 517 9.38 -17.47 24.95
C ILE A 517 8.96 -18.33 23.74
N ARG A 518 9.49 -18.04 22.55
CA ARG A 518 9.21 -18.84 21.35
C ARG A 518 9.82 -20.24 21.43
N GLU A 519 11.05 -20.35 21.95
CA GLU A 519 11.70 -21.65 22.18
C GLU A 519 10.96 -22.49 23.23
N GLU A 520 10.48 -21.88 24.33
CA GLU A 520 9.65 -22.56 25.33
C GLU A 520 8.30 -23.04 24.76
N LEU A 521 7.64 -22.20 23.95
CA LEU A 521 6.38 -22.57 23.28
C LEU A 521 6.57 -23.69 22.25
N GLU A 522 7.68 -23.70 21.51
CA GLU A 522 7.99 -24.79 20.58
C GLU A 522 8.30 -26.10 21.32
N LEU A 523 8.93 -26.05 22.50
CA LEU A 523 9.16 -27.21 23.36
C LEU A 523 7.85 -27.75 23.94
N GLU A 524 6.96 -26.90 24.45
CA GLU A 524 5.64 -27.31 24.93
C GLU A 524 4.77 -27.89 23.80
N LEU A 525 4.81 -27.30 22.61
CA LEU A 525 4.06 -27.80 21.46
C LEU A 525 4.59 -29.16 21.02
N ARG A 526 5.91 -29.36 21.01
CA ARG A 526 6.52 -30.68 20.72
C ARG A 526 6.15 -31.72 21.77
N ALA A 527 6.15 -31.37 23.06
CA ALA A 527 5.71 -32.27 24.12
C ALA A 527 4.24 -32.69 23.97
N LYS A 528 3.34 -31.74 23.64
CA LYS A 528 1.92 -32.04 23.40
C LYS A 528 1.67 -32.89 22.15
N ILE A 529 2.45 -32.68 21.09
CA ILE A 529 2.39 -33.54 19.89
C ILE A 529 2.89 -34.95 20.21
N GLN A 530 3.87 -35.09 21.11
CA GLN A 530 4.40 -36.37 21.52
C GLN A 530 3.40 -37.14 22.42
N ASP A 531 2.71 -36.45 23.33
CA ASP A 531 1.60 -37.03 24.13
C ASP A 531 0.41 -37.43 23.23
N GLN A 532 0.01 -36.59 22.27
CA GLN A 532 -1.08 -36.93 21.34
C GLN A 532 -0.76 -38.11 20.43
N ASN A 533 0.52 -38.32 20.09
CA ASN A 533 0.95 -39.48 19.33
C ASN A 533 1.04 -40.74 20.20
N ALA A 534 1.32 -40.61 21.51
CA ALA A 534 1.31 -41.72 22.46
C ALA A 534 -0.13 -42.20 22.75
N ASP A 535 -1.09 -41.28 22.89
CA ASP A 535 -2.51 -41.62 23.05
C ASP A 535 -3.09 -42.28 21.79
N ARG A 536 -2.66 -41.85 20.59
CA ARG A 536 -3.06 -42.49 19.32
C ARG A 536 -2.57 -43.93 19.18
N THR A 537 -1.34 -44.21 19.61
CA THR A 537 -0.83 -45.59 19.62
C THR A 537 -1.54 -46.48 20.63
N ALA A 538 -2.05 -45.94 21.73
CA ALA A 538 -2.83 -46.70 22.71
C ALA A 538 -4.27 -47.00 22.23
N ASP A 539 -4.90 -46.07 21.49
CA ASP A 539 -6.22 -46.28 20.87
C ASP A 539 -6.15 -47.27 19.68
N ASP A 540 -5.07 -47.24 18.89
CA ASP A 540 -4.86 -48.18 17.78
C ASP A 540 -4.59 -49.62 18.29
N ASP A 541 -3.88 -49.78 19.42
CA ASP A 541 -3.66 -51.09 20.06
C ASP A 541 -4.93 -51.63 20.76
N ALA A 542 -5.84 -50.77 21.20
CA ALA A 542 -7.14 -51.17 21.77
C ALA A 542 -8.16 -51.57 20.68
N ALA A 543 -8.14 -50.90 19.53
CA ALA A 543 -8.98 -51.25 18.38
C ALA A 543 -8.59 -52.60 17.75
N ALA A 544 -7.29 -52.93 17.74
CA ALA A 544 -6.79 -54.22 17.23
C ALA A 544 -7.20 -55.44 18.10
N LEU A 545 -7.54 -55.22 19.38
CA LEU A 545 -8.02 -56.27 20.30
C LEU A 545 -9.54 -56.51 20.19
N ASP A 546 -10.32 -55.50 19.78
CA ASP A 546 -11.78 -55.62 19.60
C ASP A 546 -12.14 -56.26 18.24
N ASP A 547 -11.36 -55.98 17.19
CA ASP A 547 -11.51 -56.63 15.88
C ASP A 547 -11.14 -58.12 15.91
N GLY A 548 -10.28 -58.55 16.83
CA GLY A 548 -9.94 -59.96 17.05
C GLY A 548 -11.09 -60.79 17.66
N ALA A 549 -11.88 -60.18 18.56
CA ALA A 549 -13.02 -60.83 19.19
C ALA A 549 -14.24 -60.93 18.24
N ALA A 550 -14.41 -59.94 17.35
CA ALA A 550 -15.48 -59.94 16.34
C ALA A 550 -15.26 -60.99 15.22
N LEU A 551 -14.01 -61.35 14.93
CA LEU A 551 -13.66 -62.37 13.93
C LEU A 551 -13.84 -63.82 14.43
N GLU A 552 -13.71 -64.08 15.74
CA GLU A 552 -14.01 -65.41 16.32
C GLU A 552 -15.53 -65.68 16.40
N ASP A 553 -16.35 -64.67 16.68
CA ASP A 553 -17.82 -64.82 16.73
C ASP A 553 -18.44 -64.98 15.33
N ALA A 554 -17.86 -64.35 14.30
CA ALA A 554 -18.27 -64.53 12.91
C ALA A 554 -17.93 -65.93 12.36
N ALA A 555 -16.83 -66.54 12.82
CA ALA A 555 -16.43 -67.90 12.43
C ALA A 555 -17.28 -68.99 13.11
N ALA A 556 -17.79 -68.73 14.33
CA ALA A 556 -18.69 -69.65 15.03
C ALA A 556 -20.12 -69.69 14.44
N SER A 557 -20.59 -68.58 13.87
CA SER A 557 -21.91 -68.50 13.22
C SER A 557 -21.96 -69.20 11.84
N ALA A 558 -20.85 -69.23 11.11
CA ALA A 558 -20.76 -69.87 9.80
C ALA A 558 -20.64 -71.42 9.83
N ALA A 559 -20.40 -72.03 11.00
CA ALA A 559 -20.27 -73.47 11.18
C ALA A 559 -21.57 -74.18 11.61
N VAL A 560 -22.68 -73.43 11.74
CA VAL A 560 -24.01 -73.98 12.14
C VAL A 560 -25.00 -74.02 10.97
N GLU A 561 -24.62 -73.51 9.79
CA GLU A 561 -25.47 -73.50 8.58
C GLU A 561 -24.88 -74.25 7.36
N ALA A 562 -23.96 -75.19 7.61
CA ALA A 562 -23.50 -76.22 6.68
C ALA A 562 -23.50 -77.58 7.40
#